data_AF-A0A6J3MFQ7-F1
#
_entry.id   AF-A0A6J3MFQ7-F1
#
_cell.length_a   1.000
_cell.length_b   1.000
_cell.length_c   1.000
_cell.angle_alpha   90.00
_cell.angle_beta   90.00
_cell.angle_gamma   90.00
#
_symmetry.space_group_name_H-M   'P 1'
#
loop_
_entity.id
_entity.type
_entity.pdbx_description
1 polymer ?
#
loop_
_entity_poly.entity_id
_entity_poly.type
_entity_poly.pdbx_seq_one_letter_code
_entity_poly.pdbx_strand_id
1 'polypeptide(L)' 'VSWNWGSGKPGGTVAEVKEHGEIAIQSNKGNTIKKNADPENPAVHVERSGNDVVKRASELN' A
#
# COMPACT_ATOMS: atom_id res chain seq x y z
N VAL A 1 -1.84 8.52 5.22
CA VAL A 1 -0.63 7.75 5.61
C VAL A 1 0.53 8.11 4.70
N SER A 2 1.76 7.98 5.19
CA SER A 2 2.98 8.31 4.44
C SER A 2 3.98 7.16 4.50
N TRP A 3 4.88 7.04 3.53
CA TRP A 3 5.95 6.02 3.55
C TRP A 3 7.23 6.57 2.93
N ASN A 4 8.37 5.94 3.23
CA ASN A 4 9.63 6.33 2.63
C ASN A 4 9.80 5.69 1.24
N TRP A 5 10.16 6.51 0.25
CA TRP A 5 10.51 6.06 -1.10
C TRP A 5 11.74 6.86 -1.59
N GLY A 6 12.91 6.24 -1.54
CA GLY A 6 14.17 6.94 -1.81
C GLY A 6 14.35 8.12 -0.86
N SER A 7 14.59 9.32 -1.39
CA SER A 7 14.66 10.57 -0.61
C SER A 7 13.30 11.26 -0.38
N GLY A 8 12.21 10.70 -0.92
CA GLY A 8 10.87 11.27 -0.82
C GLY A 8 9.98 10.55 0.17
N LYS A 9 8.97 11.27 0.70
CA LYS A 9 7.90 10.73 1.55
C LYS A 9 6.54 10.91 0.88
N PRO A 10 6.23 10.12 -0.16
CA PRO A 10 4.90 10.15 -0.75
C PRO A 10 3.84 9.80 0.30
N GLY A 11 2.70 10.49 0.20
CA GLY A 11 1.53 10.27 1.03
C GLY A 11 0.31 9.86 0.21
N GLY A 12 -0.68 9.29 0.90
CA GLY A 12 -1.98 8.93 0.32
C GLY A 12 -3.00 8.61 1.39
N THR A 13 -4.18 8.19 0.96
CA THR A 13 -5.33 7.86 1.81
C THR A 13 -5.45 6.35 1.91
N VAL A 14 -5.66 5.82 3.11
CA VAL A 14 -5.92 4.39 3.29
C VAL A 14 -7.34 4.10 2.79
N ALA A 15 -7.44 3.25 1.78
CA ALA A 15 -8.73 2.82 1.23
C ALA A 15 -9.17 1.48 1.85
N GLU A 16 -8.22 0.55 2.02
CA GLU A 16 -8.51 -0.78 2.56
C GLU A 16 -7.32 -1.29 3.39
N VAL A 17 -7.61 -2.04 4.45
CA VAL A 17 -6.61 -2.78 5.23
C VAL A 17 -7.04 -4.23 5.28
N LYS A 18 -6.15 -5.15 4.92
CA LYS A 18 -6.32 -6.58 5.16
C LYS A 18 -5.27 -7.05 6.16
N GLU A 19 -5.73 -7.82 7.14
CA GLU A 19 -4.89 -8.45 8.16
C GLU A 19 -4.48 -9.88 7.78
N HIS A 20 -5.26 -10.53 6.91
CA HIS A 20 -4.99 -11.88 6.44
C HIS A 20 -5.17 -11.99 4.91
N GLY A 21 -4.25 -12.69 4.25
CA GLY A 21 -4.34 -13.04 2.83
C GLY A 21 -3.39 -12.23 1.94
N GLU A 22 -3.78 -11.99 0.69
CA GLU A 22 -3.03 -11.16 -0.26
C GLU A 22 -3.92 -10.01 -0.74
N ILE A 23 -3.36 -8.80 -0.82
CA ILE A 23 -3.94 -7.69 -1.58
C ILE A 23 -3.17 -7.61 -2.89
N ALA A 24 -3.89 -7.78 -4.00
CA ALA A 24 -3.40 -7.51 -5.34
C ALA A 24 -4.26 -6.41 -5.96
N ILE A 25 -3.65 -5.24 -6.22
CA ILE A 25 -4.30 -4.17 -6.97
C ILE A 25 -3.56 -3.94 -8.28
N GLN A 26 -4.30 -3.50 -9.29
CA GLN A 26 -3.71 -3.00 -10.52
C GLN A 26 -3.55 -1.49 -10.39
N SER A 27 -2.30 -1.03 -10.37
CA SER A 27 -2.02 0.40 -10.40
C SER A 27 -2.49 0.99 -11.73
N ASN A 28 -2.89 2.25 -11.73
CA ASN A 28 -3.35 2.98 -12.93
C ASN A 28 -2.32 2.94 -14.08
N LYS A 29 -1.02 2.76 -13.77
CA LYS A 29 0.06 2.57 -14.75
C LYS A 29 0.19 1.15 -15.34
N GLY A 30 -0.75 0.25 -15.08
CA GLY A 30 -0.71 -1.14 -15.55
C GLY A 30 0.20 -2.08 -14.75
N ASN A 31 0.78 -1.60 -13.65
CA ASN A 31 1.60 -2.42 -12.75
C ASN A 31 0.72 -3.18 -11.76
N THR A 32 0.92 -4.49 -11.62
CA THR A 32 0.26 -5.27 -10.57
C THR A 32 1.05 -5.15 -9.28
N ILE A 33 0.45 -4.54 -8.27
CA ILE A 33 1.05 -4.38 -6.94
C ILE A 33 0.37 -5.38 -6.02
N LYS A 34 1.11 -6.43 -5.67
CA LYS A 34 0.67 -7.47 -4.74
C LYS A 34 1.50 -7.46 -3.47
N LYS A 35 0.83 -7.59 -2.32
CA LYS A 35 1.44 -7.69 -0.97
C LYS A 35 0.63 -8.67 -0.13
N ASN A 36 1.35 -9.53 0.58
CA ASN A 36 0.76 -10.40 1.58
C ASN A 36 0.47 -9.59 2.85
N ALA A 37 -0.75 -9.75 3.34
CA ALA A 37 -1.23 -9.29 4.62
C ALA A 37 -0.90 -10.35 5.66
N ASP A 38 -0.14 -9.94 6.67
CA ASP A 38 0.18 -10.75 7.83
C ASP A 38 -0.52 -10.14 9.07
N PRO A 39 -0.97 -10.94 10.05
CA PRO A 39 -1.64 -10.40 11.25
C PRO A 39 -0.74 -9.47 12.07
N GLU A 40 0.57 -9.69 12.04
CA GLU A 40 1.55 -8.79 12.66
C GLU A 40 1.90 -7.59 11.75
N ASN A 41 1.59 -7.68 10.46
CA ASN A 41 1.93 -6.66 9.47
C ASN A 41 0.88 -6.59 8.34
N PRO A 42 -0.28 -5.96 8.61
CA PRO A 42 -1.38 -5.96 7.67
C PRO A 42 -1.02 -5.24 6.37
N ALA A 43 -1.60 -5.70 5.26
CA ALA A 43 -1.48 -5.02 3.99
C ALA A 43 -2.48 -3.86 3.92
N VAL A 44 -1.99 -2.70 3.55
CA VAL A 44 -2.72 -1.43 3.48
C VAL A 44 -2.74 -0.98 2.03
N HIS A 45 -3.92 -0.97 1.44
CA HIS A 45 -4.18 -0.31 0.18
C HIS A 45 -4.25 1.19 0.43
N VAL A 46 -3.33 1.92 -0.21
CA VAL A 46 -3.24 3.37 -0.15
C VAL A 46 -3.56 3.94 -1.53
N GLU A 47 -4.69 4.63 -1.61
CA GLU A 47 -5.11 5.39 -2.77
C GLU A 47 -4.39 6.73 -2.80
N ARG A 48 -3.99 7.14 -4.00
CA ARG A 48 -3.33 8.43 -4.20
C ARG A 48 -3.73 8.98 -5.55
N SER A 49 -3.74 10.31 -5.68
CA SER A 49 -4.02 10.96 -6.96
C SER A 49 -3.06 10.45 -8.06
N GLY A 50 -3.62 9.65 -8.97
CA GLY A 50 -2.98 9.06 -10.14
C GLY A 50 -2.23 7.74 -9.96
N ASN A 51 -1.98 7.22 -8.73
CA ASN A 51 -1.32 5.90 -8.56
C ASN A 51 -1.67 5.22 -7.23
N ASP A 52 -2.48 4.19 -7.28
CA ASP A 52 -2.75 3.37 -6.09
C ASP A 52 -1.57 2.45 -5.79
N VAL A 53 -1.33 2.22 -4.50
CA VAL A 53 -0.24 1.37 -4.00
C VAL A 53 -0.69 0.49 -2.85
N VAL A 54 -0.07 -0.68 -2.72
CA VAL A 54 -0.22 -1.52 -1.52
C VAL A 54 1.09 -1.50 -0.73
N LYS A 55 0.97 -1.15 0.54
CA LYS A 55 2.06 -1.07 1.51
C LYS A 55 1.69 -1.84 2.75
N ARG A 56 2.66 -2.41 3.46
CA ARG A 56 2.37 -2.99 4.77
C ARG A 56 2.30 -1.90 5.84
N ALA A 57 1.57 -2.14 6.92
CA ALA A 57 1.46 -1.19 8.01
C ALA A 57 2.83 -0.78 8.58
N SER A 58 3.78 -1.71 8.66
CA SER A 58 5.15 -1.42 9.09
C SER A 58 5.95 -0.51 8.15
N GLU A 59 5.51 -0.35 6.89
CA GLU A 59 6.15 0.55 5.92
C GLU A 59 5.60 1.98 6.01
N LEU A 60 4.48 2.16 6.70
CA LEU A 60 3.83 3.44 6.88
C LEU A 60 4.41 4.17 8.09
N ASN A 61 4.57 5.49 7.96
CA ASN A 61 4.91 6.42 9.04
C ASN A 61 3.71 7.32 9.34
#